data_AF-A0A5Q4H396-F1
#
_entry.id   AF-A0A5Q4H396-F1
#
_cell.length_a   1.000
_cell.length_b   1.000
_cell.length_c   1.000
_cell.angle_alpha   90.00
_cell.angle_beta   90.00
_cell.angle_gamma   90.00
#
_symmetry.space_group_name_H-M   'P 1'
#
loop_
_entity.id
_entity.type
_entity.pdbx_description
1 polymer ?
#
loop_
_entity_poly.entity_id
_entity_poly.type
_entity_poly.pdbx_seq_one_letter_code
_entity_poly.pdbx_strand_id
1 'polypeptide(L)'
;MLVSRLCLALEELAEWVEAHAAGDLVAAADAWGDRMYVLLGDAVAAGLPAERILAEVHRSNMTKAVGASTATGKGKKDAAFVPPGIGRALGE
;
A
#
# COMPACT_ATOMS: atom_id res chain seq x y z
N MET A 1 15.95 3.43 12.99
CA MET A 1 15.23 4.74 13.00
C MET A 1 14.35 4.80 11.76
N LEU A 2 13.24 5.56 11.77
CA LEU A 2 12.30 5.64 10.63
C LEU A 2 12.99 6.09 9.32
N VAL A 3 14.03 6.92 9.41
CA VAL A 3 14.84 7.34 8.25
C VAL A 3 15.48 6.13 7.53
N SER A 4 15.99 5.13 8.25
CA SER A 4 16.56 3.92 7.65
C SER A 4 15.51 3.11 6.89
N ARG A 5 14.25 3.12 7.37
CA ARG A 5 13.15 2.41 6.71
C ARG A 5 12.72 3.10 5.42
N LEU A 6 12.74 4.43 5.40
CA LEU A 6 12.56 5.21 4.16
C LEU A 6 13.61 4.84 3.12
N CYS A 7 14.88 4.73 3.51
CA CYS A 7 15.94 4.34 2.58
C CYS A 7 15.67 2.96 1.95
N LEU A 8 15.33 1.95 2.78
CA LEU A 8 14.95 0.62 2.28
C LEU A 8 13.77 0.72 1.31
N ALA A 9 12.70 1.42 1.68
CA ALA A 9 11.52 1.52 0.82
C ALA A 9 11.80 2.19 -0.54
N LEU A 10 12.76 3.12 -0.59
CA LEU A 10 13.21 3.76 -1.84
C LEU A 10 14.08 2.83 -2.68
N GLU A 11 14.96 2.07 -2.05
CA GLU A 11 15.82 1.07 -2.69
C GLU A 11 14.97 -0.02 -3.37
N GLU A 12 14.06 -0.66 -2.63
CA GLU A 12 13.18 -1.71 -3.18
C GLU A 12 12.25 -1.19 -4.29
N LEU A 13 11.87 0.10 -4.23
CA LEU A 13 11.11 0.72 -5.32
C LEU A 13 11.96 0.91 -6.57
N ALA A 14 13.22 1.33 -6.42
CA ALA A 14 14.14 1.52 -7.53
C ALA A 14 14.39 0.19 -8.25
N GLU A 15 14.69 -0.88 -7.51
CA GLU A 15 14.90 -2.22 -8.07
C GLU A 15 13.68 -2.73 -8.84
N TRP A 16 12.48 -2.53 -8.28
CA TRP A 16 11.24 -2.90 -8.96
C TRP A 16 11.04 -2.15 -10.28
N VAL A 17 11.37 -0.85 -10.32
CA VAL A 17 11.30 -0.03 -11.55
C VAL A 17 12.35 -0.49 -12.57
N GLU A 18 13.58 -0.75 -12.14
CA GLU A 18 14.67 -1.22 -13.00
C GLU A 18 14.35 -2.58 -13.62
N ALA A 19 13.82 -3.52 -12.84
CA ALA A 19 13.40 -4.83 -13.33
C ALA A 19 12.30 -4.72 -14.40
N HIS A 20 11.32 -3.83 -14.21
CA HIS A 20 10.29 -3.56 -15.22
C HIS A 20 10.88 -2.91 -16.48
N ALA A 21 11.82 -1.98 -16.32
CA ALA A 21 12.50 -1.35 -17.45
C ALA A 21 13.32 -2.35 -18.27
N ALA A 22 13.87 -3.38 -17.62
CA ALA A 22 14.59 -4.48 -18.25
C ALA A 22 13.68 -5.57 -18.84
N GLY A 23 12.37 -5.55 -18.54
CA GLY A 23 11.44 -6.62 -18.93
C GLY A 23 11.68 -7.95 -18.20
N ASP A 24 12.34 -7.92 -17.05
CA ASP A 24 12.64 -9.10 -16.24
C ASP A 24 11.53 -9.35 -15.23
N LEU A 25 10.62 -10.28 -15.56
CA LEU A 25 9.49 -10.63 -14.70
C LEU A 25 9.92 -11.29 -13.39
N VAL A 26 11.03 -12.05 -13.38
CA VAL A 26 11.49 -12.76 -12.18
C VAL A 26 12.06 -11.74 -11.20
N ALA A 27 12.96 -10.86 -11.66
CA ALA A 27 13.48 -9.77 -10.84
C ALA A 27 12.37 -8.81 -10.36
N ALA A 28 11.38 -8.55 -11.21
CA ALA A 28 10.23 -7.71 -10.84
C ALA A 28 9.36 -8.36 -9.74
N ALA A 29 9.21 -9.68 -9.75
CA ALA A 29 8.48 -10.42 -8.73
C ALA A 29 9.24 -10.47 -7.39
N ASP A 30 10.56 -10.62 -7.45
CA ASP A 30 11.47 -10.59 -6.29
C ASP A 30 11.40 -9.23 -5.58
N ALA A 31 11.67 -8.15 -6.32
CA ALA A 31 11.58 -6.79 -5.79
C ALA A 31 10.15 -6.45 -5.30
N TRP A 32 9.09 -7.01 -5.92
CA TRP A 32 7.74 -6.85 -5.39
C TRP A 32 7.56 -7.50 -4.01
N GLY A 33 8.16 -8.67 -3.79
CA GLY A 33 8.21 -9.33 -2.49
C GLY A 33 8.96 -8.53 -1.44
N ASP A 34 10.14 -8.00 -1.79
CA ASP A 34 10.95 -7.19 -0.87
C ASP A 34 10.24 -5.89 -0.47
N ARG A 35 9.55 -5.25 -1.42
CA ARG A 35 8.68 -4.11 -1.14
C ARG A 35 7.59 -4.44 -0.13
N MET A 36 6.95 -5.61 -0.23
CA MET A 36 5.97 -6.04 0.77
C MET A 36 6.61 -6.25 2.14
N TYR A 37 7.81 -6.84 2.17
CA TYR A 37 8.54 -7.10 3.40
C TYR A 37 8.89 -5.80 4.14
N VAL A 38 9.44 -4.81 3.41
CA VAL A 38 9.77 -3.49 3.96
C VAL A 38 8.50 -2.76 4.41
N LEU A 39 7.44 -2.76 3.61
CA LEU A 39 6.18 -2.08 3.94
C LEU A 39 5.55 -2.64 5.23
N LEU A 40 5.50 -3.97 5.38
CA LEU A 40 4.98 -4.58 6.61
C LEU A 40 5.90 -4.33 7.80
N GLY A 41 7.21 -4.35 7.57
CA GLY A 41 8.18 -3.97 8.59
C GLY A 41 8.03 -2.53 9.08
N ASP A 42 7.53 -1.60 8.25
CA ASP A 42 7.26 -0.21 8.67
C ASP A 42 6.19 -0.18 9.76
N ALA A 43 5.11 -0.95 9.57
CA ALA A 43 4.06 -1.09 10.55
C ALA A 43 4.58 -1.69 11.86
N VAL A 44 5.43 -2.73 11.78
CA VAL A 44 6.08 -3.33 12.96
C VAL A 44 6.93 -2.30 13.69
N ALA A 45 7.78 -1.56 12.97
CA ALA A 45 8.67 -0.56 13.56
C ALA A 45 7.93 0.62 14.19
N ALA A 46 6.74 0.95 13.69
CA ALA A 46 5.88 2.02 14.20
C ALA A 46 4.85 1.53 15.23
N GLY A 47 4.78 0.24 15.53
CA GLY A 47 3.78 -0.33 16.45
C GLY A 47 2.35 -0.27 15.91
N LEU A 48 2.17 -0.24 14.59
CA LEU A 48 0.87 -0.09 13.93
C LEU A 48 0.19 -1.46 13.72
N PRO A 49 -1.13 -1.58 13.97
CA PRO A 49 -1.88 -2.79 13.68
C PRO A 49 -2.18 -2.92 12.18
N ALA A 50 -1.18 -3.34 11.40
CA ALA A 50 -1.21 -3.39 9.93
C ALA A 50 -2.48 -4.04 9.36
N GLU A 51 -2.86 -5.21 9.86
CA GLU A 51 -4.04 -5.93 9.39
C GLU A 51 -5.34 -5.15 9.60
N ARG A 52 -5.50 -4.51 10.76
CA ARG A 52 -6.70 -3.71 11.07
C ARG A 52 -6.78 -2.48 10.18
N ILE A 53 -5.66 -1.79 10.00
CA ILE A 53 -5.56 -0.63 9.12
C ILE A 53 -5.89 -1.04 7.68
N LEU A 54 -5.30 -2.13 7.19
CA LEU A 54 -5.54 -2.62 5.83
C LEU A 54 -6.99 -3.02 5.62
N ALA A 55 -7.60 -3.73 6.58
CA ALA A 55 -9.00 -4.13 6.53
C ALA A 55 -9.94 -2.91 6.46
N GLU A 56 -9.67 -1.85 7.23
CA GLU A 56 -10.47 -0.62 7.23
C GLU A 56 -10.31 0.18 5.93
N VAL A 57 -9.08 0.27 5.40
CA VAL A 57 -8.81 0.87 4.08
C VAL A 57 -9.50 0.07 2.98
N HIS A 58 -9.45 -1.26 3.03
CA HIS A 58 -10.14 -2.12 2.07
C HIS A 58 -11.66 -1.92 2.13
N ARG A 59 -12.26 -1.97 3.32
CA ARG A 59 -13.69 -1.70 3.55
C ARG A 59 -14.10 -0.35 2.94
N SER A 60 -13.33 0.71 3.21
CA SER A 60 -13.59 2.03 2.63
C SER A 60 -13.45 2.03 1.11
N ASN A 61 -12.43 1.37 0.55
CA ASN A 61 -12.24 1.26 -0.88
C ASN A 61 -13.41 0.55 -1.59
N MET A 62 -13.98 -0.47 -0.96
CA MET A 62 -15.16 -1.19 -1.47
C MET A 62 -16.44 -0.36 -1.47
N THR A 63 -16.48 0.79 -0.78
CA THR A 63 -17.62 1.73 -0.83
C THR A 63 -17.55 2.72 -2.00
N LYS A 64 -16.46 2.70 -2.77
CA LYS A 64 -16.33 3.54 -3.97
C LYS A 64 -17.10 2.89 -5.13
N ALA A 65 -17.80 3.69 -5.92
CA ALA A 65 -18.52 3.20 -7.09
C ALA A 65 -17.63 2.38 -8.04
N VAL A 66 -18.01 1.12 -8.25
CA VAL A 66 -17.42 0.23 -9.25
C VAL A 66 -17.96 0.65 -10.61
N GLY A 67 -17.14 1.35 -11.41
CA GLY A 67 -17.53 1.78 -12.77
C GLY A 67 -17.07 3.19 -13.14
N ALA A 68 -16.70 4.01 -12.16
CA ALA A 68 -16.05 5.29 -12.39
C ALA A 68 -14.58 5.19 -11.98
N SER A 69 -13.80 4.35 -12.68
CA SER A 69 -12.35 4.37 -12.51
C SER A 69 -11.80 5.69 -13.08
N THR A 70 -10.97 6.38 -12.31
CA THR A 70 -10.10 7.41 -12.90
C THR A 70 -9.17 6.76 -13.93
N ALA A 71 -8.50 7.56 -14.77
CA ALA A 71 -7.47 7.08 -15.70
C ALA A 71 -6.33 6.26 -15.00
N THR A 72 -6.25 6.34 -13.67
CA THR A 72 -5.29 5.64 -12.81
C THR A 72 -5.85 4.38 -12.13
N GLY A 73 -7.07 3.94 -12.48
CA GLY A 73 -7.70 2.75 -11.88
C GLY A 73 -8.28 2.97 -10.48
N LYS A 74 -8.22 4.19 -9.94
CA LYS A 74 -8.78 4.53 -8.61
C LYS A 74 -10.29 4.75 -8.73
N GLY A 75 -11.09 4.07 -7.90
CA GLY A 75 -12.54 4.29 -7.85
C GLY A 75 -12.90 5.73 -7.46
N LYS A 76 -13.88 6.32 -8.15
CA LYS A 76 -14.41 7.66 -7.84
C LYS A 76 -15.19 7.63 -6.52
N LYS A 77 -14.96 8.63 -5.67
CA LYS A 77 -15.78 8.86 -4.47
C LYS A 77 -17.12 9.43 -4.93
N ASP A 78 -18.20 8.74 -4.67
CA ASP A 78 -19.58 9.18 -4.92
C ASP A 78 -20.34 9.30 -3.59
N ALA A 79 -21.67 9.46 -3.65
CA ALA A 79 -22.51 9.65 -2.47
C ALA A 79 -22.50 8.46 -1.49
N ALA A 80 -22.11 7.26 -1.94
CA ALA A 80 -22.03 6.05 -1.11
C ALA A 80 -20.66 5.86 -0.44
N PHE A 81 -19.68 6.72 -0.73
CA PHE A 81 -18.33 6.61 -0.17
C PHE A 81 -18.32 6.83 1.34
N VAL A 82 -17.75 5.87 2.07
CA VAL A 82 -17.48 5.98 3.50
C VAL A 82 -15.97 6.02 3.72
N PRO A 83 -15.40 7.10 4.30
CA PRO A 83 -13.96 7.19 4.55
C PRO A 83 -13.48 6.11 5.53
N PRO A 84 -12.18 5.74 5.50
CA PRO A 84 -11.64 4.78 6.46
C PRO A 84 -11.59 5.40 7.86
N GLY A 85 -12.13 4.70 8.85
CA GLY A 85 -12.08 5.06 10.26
C GLY A 85 -10.76 4.61 10.90
N ILE A 86 -9.65 5.27 10.56
CA ILE A 86 -8.31 4.86 11.02
C ILE A 86 -8.17 4.98 12.55
N GLY A 87 -8.74 6.01 13.19
CA GLY A 87 -8.73 6.12 14.67
C GLY A 87 -9.29 4.85 15.34
N ARG A 88 -10.47 4.41 14.91
CA ARG A 88 -11.07 3.14 15.36
C ARG A 88 -10.17 1.92 15.09
N ALA A 89 -9.47 1.89 13.95
CA ALA A 89 -8.54 0.81 13.62
C ALA A 89 -7.29 0.80 14.53
N LEU A 90 -6.90 1.98 15.04
CA LEU A 90 -5.84 2.16 16.03
C LEU A 90 -6.31 1.90 17.47
N GLY A 91 -7.62 1.82 17.70
CA GLY A 91 -8.23 1.62 19.03
C GLY A 91 -8.64 2.92 19.73
N GLU A 92 -8.79 4.01 18.96
CA GLU A 92 -9.29 5.32 19.41
C GLU A 92 -10.80 5.49 19.18
#